data_AF-A0A9R0ZYP0-F1
#
_entry.id   AF-A0A9R0ZYP0-F1
#
_cell.length_a   1.000
_cell.length_b   1.000
_cell.length_c   1.000
_cell.angle_alpha   90.00
_cell.angle_beta   90.00
_cell.angle_gamma   90.00
#
_symmetry.space_group_name_H-M   'P 1'
#
loop_
_entity.id
_entity.type
_entity.pdbx_description
1 polymer ?
#
loop_
_entity_poly.entity_id
_entity_poly.type
_entity_poly.pdbx_seq_one_letter_code
_entity_poly.pdbx_strand_id
1 'polypeptide(L)'
;MLSHFQAAEILSKEGISAEVINLRSIRPLDRAAINASVRKTNRLVTVEEGFPQHGVGAEICMSVVEDSFEYLDAPVERIAGADVPMPYAANLERLAVPQVEDIVRAAKRACYRSSSMAANA
;
A
#
# COMPACT_ATOMS: atom_id res chain seq x y z
N MET A 1 13.73 -3.92 2.15
CA MET A 1 12.91 -4.95 2.83
C MET A 1 12.27 -4.48 4.16
N LEU A 2 12.81 -3.49 4.89
CA LEU A 2 12.21 -2.92 6.14
C LEU A 2 11.24 -1.72 5.93
N SER A 3 10.94 -1.37 4.67
CA SER A 3 10.28 -0.10 4.33
C SER A 3 8.89 0.08 4.96
N HIS A 4 8.11 -0.99 5.11
CA HIS A 4 6.74 -0.93 5.62
C HIS A 4 6.64 -0.63 7.12
N PHE A 5 7.55 -1.18 7.94
CA PHE A 5 7.60 -0.88 9.37
C PHE A 5 8.10 0.55 9.62
N GLN A 6 9.08 1.00 8.84
CA GLN A 6 9.55 2.39 8.89
C GLN A 6 8.43 3.38 8.51
N ALA A 7 7.62 3.07 7.48
CA ALA A 7 6.47 3.89 7.13
C ALA A 7 5.45 3.95 8.27
N ALA A 8 5.16 2.82 8.94
CA ALA A 8 4.25 2.78 10.08
C ALA A 8 4.74 3.64 11.25
N GLU A 9 6.05 3.64 11.55
CA GLU A 9 6.64 4.50 12.58
C GLU A 9 6.51 5.99 12.24
N ILE A 10 6.74 6.37 10.98
CA ILE A 10 6.57 7.75 10.52
C ILE A 10 5.11 8.18 10.65
N LEU A 11 4.17 7.34 10.17
CA LEU A 11 2.74 7.59 10.24
C LEU A 11 2.23 7.70 11.69
N SER A 12 2.79 6.91 12.61
CA SER A 12 2.43 6.96 14.03
C SER A 12 2.77 8.31 14.67
N LYS A 13 3.88 8.95 14.28
CA LYS A 13 4.25 10.29 14.78
C LYS A 13 3.25 11.36 14.34
N GLU A 14 2.55 11.10 13.24
CA GLU A 14 1.48 11.96 12.75
C GLU A 14 0.11 11.54 13.28
N GLY A 15 0.01 10.52 14.14
CA GLY A 15 -1.26 10.04 14.68
C GLY A 15 -2.06 9.19 13.70
N ILE A 16 -1.39 8.49 12.77
CA ILE A 16 -1.97 7.40 11.97
C ILE A 16 -1.40 6.10 12.50
N SER A 17 -2.26 5.26 13.10
CA SER A 17 -1.90 3.90 13.50
C SER A 17 -2.17 2.94 12.35
N ALA A 18 -1.12 2.33 11.80
CA ALA A 18 -1.22 1.40 10.69
C ALA A 18 -1.06 -0.04 11.15
N GLU A 19 -2.01 -0.91 10.79
CA GLU A 19 -1.85 -2.36 10.93
C GLU A 19 -1.10 -2.91 9.70
N VAL A 20 0.07 -3.50 9.92
CA VAL A 20 0.91 -4.05 8.85
C VAL A 20 0.71 -5.56 8.78
N ILE A 21 0.11 -6.02 7.68
CA ILE A 21 -0.09 -7.45 7.40
C ILE A 21 0.98 -7.93 6.43
N ASN A 22 1.78 -8.92 6.85
CA ASN A 22 2.63 -9.67 5.93
C ASN A 22 1.85 -10.88 5.41
N LEU A 23 1.60 -10.90 4.11
CA LEU A 23 0.80 -11.95 3.45
C LEU A 23 1.40 -13.35 3.62
N ARG A 24 2.74 -13.47 3.64
CA ARG A 24 3.53 -14.72 3.61
C ARG A 24 3.25 -15.64 2.41
N SER A 25 1.99 -15.97 2.13
CA SER A 25 1.54 -16.80 1.02
C SER A 25 0.71 -15.96 0.05
N ILE A 26 1.05 -16.00 -1.24
CA ILE A 26 0.24 -15.41 -2.31
C ILE A 26 -0.87 -16.37 -2.75
N ARG A 27 -0.60 -17.68 -2.69
CA ARG A 27 -1.57 -18.71 -3.05
C ARG A 27 -1.44 -19.92 -2.11
N PRO A 28 -2.47 -20.25 -1.32
CA PRO A 28 -3.71 -19.49 -1.15
C PRO A 28 -3.47 -18.14 -0.44
N LEU A 29 -4.19 -17.11 -0.85
CA LEU A 29 -4.18 -15.80 -0.19
C LEU A 29 -5.02 -15.88 1.09
N ASP A 30 -4.50 -15.37 2.21
CA ASP A 30 -5.25 -15.27 3.46
C ASP A 30 -6.26 -14.10 3.41
N ARG A 31 -7.32 -14.30 2.63
CA ARG A 31 -8.43 -13.34 2.47
C ARG A 31 -9.12 -13.05 3.79
N ALA A 32 -9.17 -14.02 4.70
CA ALA A 32 -9.85 -13.88 5.99
C ALA A 32 -9.14 -12.84 6.88
N ALA A 33 -7.82 -12.92 7.00
CA ALA A 33 -7.04 -11.96 7.79
C ALA A 33 -7.13 -10.54 7.22
N ILE A 34 -7.01 -10.39 5.90
CA ILE A 34 -7.09 -9.09 5.23
C ILE A 34 -8.46 -8.44 5.48
N ASN A 35 -9.54 -9.16 5.19
CA ASN A 35 -10.89 -8.65 5.36
C ASN A 35 -11.21 -8.33 6.82
N ALA A 36 -10.77 -9.17 7.77
CA ALA A 36 -10.96 -8.89 9.19
C ALA A 36 -10.26 -7.58 9.62
N SER A 37 -9.06 -7.32 9.09
CA SER A 37 -8.34 -6.07 9.34
C SER A 37 -9.05 -4.86 8.73
N VAL A 38 -9.50 -4.96 7.47
CA VAL A 38 -10.23 -3.88 6.79
C VAL A 38 -11.53 -3.53 7.50
N ARG A 39 -12.31 -4.52 7.97
CA ARG A 39 -13.53 -4.27 8.74
C ARG A 39 -13.28 -3.52 10.06
N LYS A 40 -12.05 -3.53 10.57
CA LYS A 40 -11.63 -2.82 11.79
C LYS A 40 -11.07 -1.43 11.50
N THR A 41 -10.33 -1.27 10.40
CA THR A 41 -9.59 -0.03 10.08
C THR A 41 -10.26 0.84 9.03
N ASN A 42 -11.23 0.29 8.29
CA ASN A 42 -11.99 0.91 7.21
C ASN A 42 -11.18 1.41 6.01
N ARG A 43 -9.87 1.13 5.97
CA ARG A 43 -8.93 1.65 4.97
C ARG A 43 -7.90 0.58 4.61
N LEU A 44 -7.47 0.59 3.35
CA LEU A 44 -6.50 -0.38 2.83
C LEU A 44 -5.49 0.30 1.91
N VAL A 45 -4.21 -0.01 2.15
CA VAL A 45 -3.10 0.28 1.25
C VAL A 45 -2.38 -1.03 0.95
N THR A 46 -2.26 -1.41 -0.33
CA THR A 46 -1.47 -2.57 -0.74
C THR A 46 -0.10 -2.13 -1.24
N VAL A 47 0.93 -2.92 -0.98
CA VAL A 47 2.30 -2.64 -1.46
C VAL A 47 2.88 -3.90 -2.09
N GLU A 48 3.33 -3.79 -3.33
CA GLU A 48 4.04 -4.84 -4.06
C GLU A 48 5.17 -4.24 -4.92
N GLU A 49 6.21 -5.03 -5.21
CA GLU A 49 7.32 -4.59 -6.08
C GLU A 49 7.08 -4.95 -7.55
N GLY A 50 6.07 -5.78 -7.84
CA GLY A 50 5.69 -6.19 -9.18
C GLY A 50 4.98 -5.09 -9.98
N PHE A 51 4.61 -5.42 -11.21
CA PHE A 51 3.87 -4.48 -12.06
C PHE A 51 2.45 -4.20 -11.52
N PRO A 52 1.93 -2.99 -11.77
CA PRO A 52 0.62 -2.58 -11.23
C PRO A 52 -0.55 -3.31 -11.88
N GLN A 53 -0.39 -3.71 -13.15
CA GLN A 53 -1.42 -4.39 -13.92
C GLN A 53 -1.41 -5.88 -13.59
N HIS A 54 -2.58 -6.44 -13.28
CA HIS A 54 -2.74 -7.85 -12.93
C HIS A 54 -1.86 -8.32 -11.75
N GLY A 55 -1.43 -7.38 -10.89
CA GLY A 55 -0.62 -7.65 -9.71
C GLY A 55 -1.42 -8.20 -8.52
N VAL A 56 -0.70 -8.52 -7.45
CA VAL A 56 -1.28 -9.07 -6.21
C VAL A 56 -2.20 -8.06 -5.55
N GLY A 57 -1.86 -6.76 -5.60
CA GLY A 57 -2.70 -5.70 -5.07
C GLY A 57 -4.06 -5.60 -5.76
N ALA A 58 -4.17 -6.03 -7.03
CA ALA A 58 -5.46 -6.08 -7.72
C ALA A 58 -6.37 -7.20 -7.17
N GLU A 59 -5.81 -8.39 -6.94
CA GLU A 59 -6.54 -9.52 -6.33
C GLU A 59 -6.97 -9.21 -4.90
N ILE A 60 -6.09 -8.60 -4.10
CA ILE A 60 -6.43 -8.17 -2.74
C ILE A 60 -7.58 -7.15 -2.75
N CYS A 61 -7.52 -6.16 -3.65
CA CYS A 61 -8.57 -5.16 -3.79
C CYS A 61 -9.91 -5.82 -4.11
N MET A 62 -9.94 -6.77 -5.07
CA MET A 62 -11.17 -7.48 -5.40
C MET A 62 -11.68 -8.34 -4.25
N SER A 63 -10.82 -9.04 -3.52
CA SER A 63 -11.23 -9.77 -2.31
C SER A 63 -11.92 -8.87 -1.30
N VAL A 64 -11.45 -7.63 -1.13
CA VAL A 64 -12.04 -6.68 -0.17
C VAL A 64 -13.34 -6.11 -0.71
N VAL A 65 -13.44 -5.85 -2.01
CA VAL A 65 -14.68 -5.41 -2.65
C VAL A 65 -15.76 -6.49 -2.55
N GLU A 66 -15.41 -7.76 -2.73
CA GLU A 66 -16.35 -8.88 -2.64
C GLU A 66 -16.87 -9.09 -1.21
N ASP A 67 -15.98 -9.01 -0.20
CA ASP A 67 -16.30 -9.48 1.16
C ASP A 67 -16.49 -8.36 2.20
N SER A 68 -15.99 -7.14 1.94
CA SER A 68 -15.90 -6.06 2.95
C SER A 68 -16.10 -4.65 2.39
N PHE A 69 -16.67 -4.49 1.19
CA PHE A 69 -16.80 -3.17 0.54
C PHE A 69 -17.54 -2.14 1.40
N GLU A 70 -18.59 -2.56 2.10
CA GLU A 70 -19.41 -1.67 2.95
C GLU A 70 -18.64 -1.03 4.11
N TYR A 71 -17.47 -1.58 4.47
CA TYR A 71 -16.60 -1.07 5.54
C TYR A 71 -15.57 -0.05 5.03
N LEU A 72 -15.42 0.14 3.72
CA LEU A 72 -14.41 1.05 3.18
C LEU A 72 -14.85 2.51 3.26
N ASP A 73 -14.12 3.30 4.05
CA ASP A 73 -14.31 4.75 4.18
C ASP A 73 -13.47 5.56 3.16
N ALA A 74 -12.71 4.89 2.30
CA ALA A 74 -11.98 5.48 1.18
C ALA A 74 -11.67 4.42 0.10
N PRO A 75 -11.38 4.86 -1.13
CA PRO A 75 -10.81 3.97 -2.15
C PRO A 75 -9.54 3.27 -1.66
N VAL A 76 -9.37 2.01 -2.07
CA VAL A 76 -8.13 1.25 -1.82
C VAL A 76 -6.98 1.88 -2.59
N GLU A 77 -5.89 2.17 -1.90
CA GLU A 77 -4.66 2.67 -2.51
C GLU A 77 -3.72 1.50 -2.85
N ARG A 78 -3.20 1.47 -4.07
CA ARG A 78 -2.26 0.43 -4.51
C ARG A 78 -0.92 1.04 -4.86
N ILE A 79 0.13 0.56 -4.20
CA ILE A 79 1.51 0.87 -4.51
C ILE A 79 2.11 -0.36 -5.17
N ALA A 80 2.67 -0.17 -6.35
CA ALA A 80 3.32 -1.19 -7.15
C ALA A 80 4.67 -0.64 -7.67
N GLY A 81 5.49 -1.51 -8.25
CA GLY A 81 6.62 -1.07 -9.05
C GLY A 81 6.17 -0.24 -10.26
N ALA A 82 7.08 0.56 -10.81
CA ALA A 82 6.81 1.29 -12.05
C ALA A 82 6.50 0.32 -13.20
N ASP A 83 5.59 0.70 -14.09
CA ASP A 83 5.15 -0.13 -15.23
C ASP A 83 6.15 -0.06 -16.40
N VAL A 84 7.41 -0.42 -16.10
CA VAL A 84 8.54 -0.40 -17.03
C VAL A 84 9.47 -1.58 -16.73
N PRO A 85 10.13 -2.19 -17.73
CA PRO A 85 11.20 -3.15 -17.48
C PRO A 85 12.26 -2.56 -16.54
N MET A 86 12.70 -3.36 -15.56
CA MET A 86 13.59 -2.90 -14.49
C MET A 86 14.86 -2.24 -15.07
N PRO A 87 15.10 -0.94 -14.82
CA PRO A 87 16.29 -0.26 -15.32
C PRO A 87 17.53 -0.65 -14.51
N TYR A 88 18.68 -0.75 -15.19
CA TYR A 88 19.95 -1.10 -14.55
C TYR A 88 20.58 0.03 -13.74
N ALA A 89 20.38 1.29 -14.16
CA ALA A 89 20.99 2.43 -13.49
C ALA A 89 20.38 2.60 -12.09
N ALA A 90 21.21 2.57 -11.04
CA ALA A 90 20.76 2.55 -9.65
C ALA A 90 19.81 3.71 -9.27
N ASN A 91 19.99 4.88 -9.87
CA ASN A 91 19.09 6.01 -9.68
C ASN A 91 17.68 5.75 -10.26
N LEU A 92 17.59 5.05 -11.39
CA LEU A 92 16.32 4.70 -12.02
C LEU A 92 15.70 3.46 -11.35
N GLU A 93 16.50 2.49 -10.94
CA GLU A 93 16.04 1.31 -10.17
C GLU A 93 15.32 1.75 -8.89
N ARG A 94 15.90 2.71 -8.16
CA ARG A 94 15.29 3.29 -6.97
C ARG A 94 13.93 3.94 -7.25
N LEU A 95 13.73 4.54 -8.42
CA LEU A 95 12.44 5.13 -8.81
C LEU A 95 11.44 4.07 -9.32
N ALA A 96 11.93 2.90 -9.73
CA ALA A 96 11.10 1.81 -10.24
C ALA A 96 10.52 0.92 -9.12
N VAL A 97 11.13 0.93 -7.93
CA VAL A 97 10.70 0.13 -6.76
C VAL A 97 10.04 1.03 -5.70
N PRO A 98 8.94 0.61 -5.06
CA PRO A 98 8.29 1.38 -4.00
C PRO A 98 9.23 1.82 -2.88
N GLN A 99 9.17 3.10 -2.52
CA GLN A 99 9.93 3.66 -1.40
C GLN A 99 9.04 3.92 -0.18
N VAL A 100 9.66 4.16 0.98
CA VAL A 100 8.96 4.45 2.24
C VAL A 100 8.04 5.66 2.08
N GLU A 101 8.50 6.68 1.35
CA GLU A 101 7.79 7.92 1.10
C GLU A 101 6.51 7.70 0.30
N ASP A 102 6.48 6.70 -0.60
CA ASP A 102 5.30 6.37 -1.38
C ASP A 102 4.22 5.73 -0.51
N ILE A 103 4.62 4.86 0.43
CA ILE A 103 3.74 4.25 1.44
C ILE A 103 3.12 5.32 2.33
N VAL A 104 3.95 6.23 2.86
CA VAL A 104 3.48 7.34 3.70
C VAL A 104 2.51 8.23 2.93
N ARG A 105 2.82 8.55 1.67
CA ARG A 105 1.95 9.39 0.82
C ARG A 105 0.60 8.73 0.56
N ALA A 106 0.59 7.45 0.20
CA ALA A 106 -0.64 6.71 -0.03
C ALA A 106 -1.49 6.58 1.24
N ALA A 107 -0.87 6.25 2.37
CA ALA A 107 -1.58 6.18 3.65
C ALA A 107 -2.20 7.53 4.06
N LYS A 108 -1.50 8.64 3.83
CA LYS A 108 -2.05 9.98 4.04
C LYS A 108 -3.24 10.29 3.12
N ARG A 109 -3.16 9.93 1.84
CA ARG A 109 -4.30 10.06 0.90
C ARG A 109 -5.48 9.21 1.34
N ALA A 110 -5.25 7.94 1.70
CA ALA A 110 -6.28 7.04 2.21
C ALA A 110 -6.95 7.59 3.46
N CYS A 111 -6.21 8.30 4.32
CA CYS A 111 -6.72 8.94 5.54
C CYS A 111 -7.21 10.39 5.33
N TYR A 112 -7.35 10.86 4.09
CA TYR A 112 -7.74 12.23 3.72
C TYR A 112 -6.95 13.33 4.44
N ARG A 113 -5.65 13.09 4.69
CA ARG A 113 -4.76 14.09 5.28
C ARG A 113 -4.02 14.85 4.19
N SER A 114 -3.93 16.18 4.36
CA SER A 114 -3.16 17.02 3.45
C SER A 114 -1.71 16.57 3.41
N SER A 115 -1.23 16.14 2.25
CA SER A 115 0.19 15.94 2.02
C SER A 115 0.85 17.32 1.91
N SER A 116 1.42 17.83 2.99
CA SER A 116 2.33 18.97 2.90
C SER A 116 3.64 18.47 2.29
N MET A 117 3.77 18.50 0.97
CA MET A 117 5.08 18.41 0.35
C MET A 117 5.14 19.43 -0.78
N ALA A 118 6.08 20.36 -0.64
CA ALA A 118 6.44 21.33 -1.65
C ALA A 118 6.54 20.63 -3.01
N ALA A 119 5.91 21.24 -4.01
CA ALA A 119 6.09 20.91 -5.41
C ALA A 119 7.60 20.98 -5.70
N ASN A 120 8.27 19.83 -5.75
CA ASN A 120 9.60 19.78 -6.33
C ASN A 120 9.42 19.64 -7.84
N ALA A 121 9.71 20.77 -8.48
CA ALA A 121 10.13 20.90 -9.86
C ALA A 121 11.24 19.90 -10.23
#